data_AF-A0AAW7YT70-F1
#
_entry.id   AF-A0AAW7YT70-F1
#
_cell.length_a   1.000
_cell.length_b   1.000
_cell.length_c   1.000
_cell.angle_alpha   90.00
_cell.angle_beta   90.00
_cell.angle_gamma   90.00
#
_symmetry.space_group_name_H-M   'P 1'
#
loop_
_entity.id
_entity.type
_entity.pdbx_description
1 polymer ?
#
loop_
_entity_poly.entity_id
_entity_poly.type
_entity_poly.pdbx_seq_one_letter_code
_entity_poly.pdbx_strand_id
1 'polypeptide(L)' 'MKTIGIIGGMSWESSLMYYQQLNLAVKHAKGGLHSAKINLVSVDFAEIERLQHQG' A
#
# COMPACT_ATOMS: atom_id res chain seq x y z
N MET A 1 13.43 -10.01 -6.46
CA MET A 1 12.14 -9.35 -6.19
C MET A 1 12.30 -7.89 -6.58
N LYS A 2 11.45 -7.41 -7.50
CA LYS A 2 11.39 -5.99 -7.84
C LYS A 2 10.71 -5.22 -6.69
N THR A 3 11.06 -3.96 -6.50
CA THR A 3 10.37 -3.08 -5.55
C THR A 3 9.05 -2.63 -6.17
N ILE A 4 7.95 -2.71 -5.43
CA ILE A 4 6.66 -2.14 -5.83
C ILE A 4 6.49 -0.76 -5.19
N GLY A 5 6.05 0.21 -6.00
CA GLY A 5 5.60 1.51 -5.52
C GLY A 5 4.09 1.51 -5.36
N ILE A 6 3.59 1.94 -4.20
CA ILE A 6 2.16 2.07 -3.89
C ILE A 6 1.90 3.53 -3.56
N ILE A 7 0.93 4.12 -4.24
CA ILE A 7 0.34 5.41 -3.85
C ILE A 7 -0.98 5.07 -3.17
N GLY A 8 -0.99 5.14 -1.84
CA GLY A 8 -2.13 4.81 -0.98
C GLY A 8 -2.60 6.04 -0.20
N GLY A 9 -3.38 5.80 0.86
CA GLY A 9 -4.00 6.87 1.64
C GLY A 9 -5.30 7.39 1.05
N MET A 10 -5.99 6.60 0.21
CA MET A 10 -7.28 6.96 -0.40
C MET A 10 -8.34 5.85 -0.23
N SER A 11 -8.66 5.38 0.98
CA SER A 11 -8.18 5.83 2.30
C SER A 11 -6.96 5.03 2.81
N TRP A 12 -6.48 5.34 4.01
CA TRP A 12 -5.32 4.65 4.60
C TRP A 12 -5.68 3.22 5.06
N GLU A 13 -6.92 2.97 5.47
CA GLU A 13 -7.41 1.67 5.93
C GLU A 13 -7.27 0.61 4.83
N SER A 14 -7.60 0.96 3.58
CA SER A 14 -7.43 0.05 2.44
C SER A 14 -5.95 -0.20 2.12
N SER A 15 -5.10 0.81 2.33
CA SER A 15 -3.65 0.71 2.06
C SER A 15 -2.96 -0.27 3.01
N LEU A 16 -3.41 -0.34 4.26
CA LEU A 16 -2.96 -1.35 5.23
C LEU A 16 -3.19 -2.78 4.71
N MET A 17 -4.34 -3.03 4.08
CA MET A 17 -4.66 -4.34 3.50
C MET A 17 -3.70 -4.71 2.37
N TYR A 18 -3.38 -3.77 1.46
CA TYR A 18 -2.39 -4.02 0.42
C TYR A 18 -1.01 -4.35 0.99
N TYR A 19 -0.55 -3.58 1.97
CA TYR A 19 0.74 -3.83 2.63
C TYR A 19 0.78 -5.23 3.26
N GLN A 20 -0.28 -5.62 3.98
CA GLN A 20 -0.36 -6.91 4.64
C GLN A 20 -0.35 -8.06 3.64
N GLN A 21 -1.21 -8.00 2.61
CA GLN A 21 -1.34 -9.08 1.64
C GLN A 21 -0.07 -9.28 0.82
N LEU A 22 0.63 -8.20 0.44
CA LEU A 22 1.90 -8.30 -0.26
C LEU A 22 2.98 -8.98 0.58
N ASN A 23 3.07 -8.65 1.87
CA ASN A 23 4.01 -9.30 2.76
C ASN A 23 3.67 -10.77 3.01
N LEU A 24 2.38 -11.09 3.20
CA LEU A 24 1.92 -12.48 3.32
C LEU A 24 2.25 -13.30 2.07
N ALA A 25 2.02 -12.75 0.88
CA ALA A 25 2.33 -13.43 -0.38
C ALA A 25 3.85 -13.70 -0.53
N VAL A 26 4.70 -12.74 -0.19
CA VAL A 26 6.17 -12.94 -0.25
C VAL A 26 6.64 -13.95 0.80
N LYS A 27 6.10 -13.89 2.01
CA LYS A 27 6.38 -14.88 3.06
C LYS A 27 5.95 -16.28 2.64
N HIS A 28 4.76 -16.42 2.04
CA HIS A 28 4.28 -17.70 1.53
C HIS A 28 5.18 -18.26 0.42
N ALA A 29 5.64 -17.40 -0.50
CA ALA A 29 6.48 -17.83 -1.62
C ALA A 29 7.94 -18.14 -1.23
N LYS A 30 8.47 -17.53 -0.15
CA LYS A 30 9.91 -17.62 0.18
C LYS A 30 10.22 -18.19 1.57
N GLY A 31 9.22 -18.32 2.43
CA GLY A 31 9.38 -18.79 3.80
C GLY A 31 10.16 -17.84 4.71
N GLY A 32 10.47 -18.33 5.91
CA GLY A 32 11.29 -17.64 6.90
C GLY A 32 10.76 -16.24 7.27
N LEU A 33 11.69 -15.28 7.30
CA LEU A 33 11.43 -13.89 7.65
C LEU A 33 11.42 -12.98 6.41
N HIS A 34 11.13 -13.52 5.22
CA HIS A 34 11.05 -12.73 4.01
C HIS A 34 9.80 -11.83 3.99
N SER A 35 10.00 -10.58 3.60
CA SER A 35 8.99 -9.54 3.42
C SER A 35 9.06 -8.94 2.02
N ALA A 36 8.01 -8.25 1.60
CA ALA A 36 7.96 -7.56 0.31
C ALA A 36 8.80 -6.27 0.33
N LYS A 37 9.48 -5.97 -0.79
CA LYS A 37 10.12 -4.67 -1.01
C LYS A 37 9.07 -3.65 -1.48
N ILE A 38 8.62 -2.78 -0.58
CA ILE A 38 7.54 -1.82 -0.83
C ILE A 38 8.01 -0.40 -0.56
N ASN A 39 7.73 0.52 -1.49
CA ASN A 39 7.72 1.95 -1.25
C ASN A 39 6.26 2.40 -1.21
N LEU A 40 5.75 2.81 -0.05
CA LEU A 40 4.38 3.32 0.12
C LEU A 40 4.43 4.84 0.30
N VAL A 41 3.80 5.56 -0.61
CA VAL A 41 3.46 6.98 -0.43
C VAL A 41 2.01 7.01 0.01
N SER A 42 1.75 7.44 1.24
CA SER A 42 0.39 7.63 1.76
C SER A 42 0.03 9.11 1.69
N VAL A 43 -0.99 9.45 0.92
CA VAL A 43 -1.50 10.82 0.84
C VAL A 43 -2.49 11.09 1.98
N ASP A 44 -2.77 12.37 2.23
CA ASP A 44 -3.90 12.77 3.06
C ASP A 44 -5.18 12.66 2.25
N PHE A 45 -6.06 11.72 2.62
CA PHE A 45 -7.29 11.49 1.86
C PHE A 45 -8.22 12.70 1.88
N ALA A 46 -8.22 13.49 2.96
CA ALA A 46 -9.10 14.64 3.09
C ALA A 46 -8.80 15.70 2.03
N GLU A 47 -7.53 15.88 1.66
CA GLU A 47 -7.15 16.78 0.56
C GLU A 47 -7.70 16.28 -0.78
N ILE A 48 -7.55 14.98 -1.06
CA ILE A 48 -7.97 14.35 -2.31
C ILE A 48 -9.49 14.36 -2.44
N GLU A 49 -10.21 13.99 -1.38
CA GLU A 49 -11.67 13.93 -1.35
C GLU A 49 -12.29 15.31 -1.65
N ARG A 50 -11.72 16.38 -1.10
CA ARG A 50 -12.14 17.75 -1.40
C ARG A 50 -11.97 18.10 -2.88
N LEU A 51 -10.84 17.73 -3.47
CA LEU A 51 -10.58 17.98 -4.90
C LEU A 51 -11.51 17.15 -5.79
N GLN A 52 -11.87 15.94 -5.36
CA GLN A 52 -12.76 15.04 -6.09
C GLN A 52 -14.18 15.58 -6.21
N HIS A 53 -14.67 16.31 -5.21
CA HIS A 53 -15.97 16.99 -5.23
C HIS A 53 -16.00 18.28 -6.06
N GLN A 54 -14.84 18.79 -6.49
CA GLN A 54 -14.73 20.04 -7.25
C GLN A 54 -14.68 19.83 -8.78
N GLY A 55 -14.64 18.58 -9.25
CA GLY A 55 -14.64 18.21 -10.67
C GLY A 55 -15.99 17.68 -11.12
#